data_AF-A0A7S1PPF4-F1
#
_entry.id   AF-A0A7S1PPF4-F1
#
_cell.length_a   1.000
_cell.length_b   1.000
_cell.length_c   1.000
_cell.angle_alpha   90.00
_cell.angle_beta   90.00
_cell.angle_gamma   90.00
#
_symmetry.space_group_name_H-M   'P 1'
#
loop_
_entity.id
_entity.type
_entity.pdbx_description
1 polymer ?
#
loop_
_entity_poly.entity_id
_entity_poly.type
_entity_poly.pdbx_seq_one_letter_code
_entity_poly.pdbx_strand_id
1 'polypeptide(L)'
;RAPPRVPLLEVTPEDSLQAARRLLADAVGPAGLPPLVLNMANATWVGGGFLRGASGQEEELCRCSNLFPLLMEAARAGGFPLPELGSIVLPEVAVFRERREE
;
A
#
# COMPACT_ATOMS: atom_id res chain seq x y z
N ARG A 1 -19.67 -20.82 6.99
CA ARG A 1 -18.34 -20.42 6.44
C ARG A 1 -18.40 -20.63 4.93
N ALA A 2 -18.07 -19.63 4.11
CA ALA A 2 -18.06 -19.82 2.66
C ALA A 2 -17.07 -20.94 2.28
N PRO A 3 -17.33 -21.73 1.22
CA PRO A 3 -16.40 -22.77 0.79
C PRO A 3 -15.04 -22.15 0.45
N PRO A 4 -13.93 -22.85 0.72
CA PRO A 4 -12.61 -22.37 0.36
C PRO A 4 -12.56 -22.18 -1.16
N ARG A 5 -12.36 -20.93 -1.60
CA ARG A 5 -12.08 -20.63 -2.99
C ARG A 5 -10.61 -20.92 -3.24
N VAL A 6 -10.29 -21.53 -4.38
CA VAL A 6 -8.89 -21.63 -4.83
C VAL A 6 -8.43 -20.20 -5.17
N PRO A 7 -7.35 -19.70 -4.53
CA PRO A 7 -6.86 -18.36 -4.84
C PRO A 7 -6.27 -18.34 -6.26
N LEU A 8 -6.61 -17.30 -7.04
CA LEU A 8 -5.91 -17.01 -8.28
C LEU A 8 -4.59 -16.33 -7.94
N LEU A 9 -3.49 -16.83 -8.49
CA LEU A 9 -2.15 -16.29 -8.31
C LEU A 9 -1.63 -15.82 -9.66
N GLU A 10 -1.27 -14.54 -9.74
CA GLU A 10 -0.74 -13.91 -10.94
C GLU A 10 0.60 -13.24 -10.60
N VAL A 11 1.54 -13.27 -11.53
CA VAL A 11 2.79 -12.51 -11.47
C VAL A 11 2.80 -11.58 -12.67
N THR A 12 2.84 -10.28 -12.43
CA THR A 12 2.76 -9.24 -13.47
C THR A 12 3.93 -8.27 -13.33
N PRO A 13 4.30 -7.54 -14.39
CA PRO A 13 5.30 -6.48 -14.32
C PRO A 13 4.74 -5.13 -13.80
N GLU A 14 3.52 -5.14 -13.25
CA GLU A 14 2.84 -3.94 -12.74
C GLU A 14 3.46 -3.45 -11.41
N ASP A 15 3.41 -2.15 -11.16
CA ASP A 15 3.58 -1.64 -9.81
C ASP A 15 2.37 -1.92 -8.91
N SER A 16 2.53 -1.70 -7.60
CA SER A 16 1.50 -2.03 -6.62
C SER A 16 0.19 -1.27 -6.83
N LEU A 17 0.23 -0.01 -7.30
CA LEU A 17 -0.96 0.80 -7.52
C LEU A 17 -1.61 0.48 -8.87
N GLN A 18 -0.82 0.16 -9.89
CA GLN A 18 -1.30 -0.36 -11.17
C GLN A 18 -2.10 -1.66 -10.97
N ALA A 19 -1.52 -2.63 -10.26
CA ALA A 19 -2.19 -3.88 -9.93
C ALA A 19 -3.46 -3.66 -9.09
N ALA A 20 -3.39 -2.80 -8.06
CA ALA A 20 -4.56 -2.46 -7.24
C ALA A 20 -5.69 -1.83 -8.07
N ARG A 21 -5.35 -0.93 -8.99
CA ARG A 21 -6.32 -0.30 -9.90
C ARG A 21 -6.97 -1.32 -10.83
N ARG A 22 -6.18 -2.22 -11.43
CA ARG A 22 -6.70 -3.31 -12.27
C ARG A 22 -7.66 -4.21 -11.48
N LEU A 23 -7.26 -4.68 -10.31
CA LEU A 23 -8.11 -5.54 -9.46
C LEU A 23 -9.42 -4.87 -9.06
N LEU A 24 -9.38 -3.56 -8.78
CA LEU A 24 -10.58 -2.77 -8.48
C LEU A 24 -11.49 -2.65 -9.71
N ALA A 25 -10.93 -2.40 -10.89
CA ALA A 25 -11.69 -2.30 -12.15
C ALA A 25 -12.32 -3.63 -12.57
N ASP A 26 -11.59 -4.74 -12.39
CA ASP A 26 -12.04 -6.10 -12.70
C ASP A 26 -13.02 -6.66 -11.64
N ALA A 27 -13.34 -5.87 -10.61
CA ALA A 27 -14.16 -6.28 -9.46
C ALA A 27 -13.67 -7.59 -8.82
N VAL A 28 -12.35 -7.78 -8.75
CA VAL A 28 -11.74 -8.96 -8.15
C VAL A 28 -11.80 -8.85 -6.63
N GLY A 29 -12.47 -9.81 -6.00
CA GLY A 29 -12.55 -9.93 -4.55
C GLY A 29 -13.97 -9.81 -4.01
N PRO A 30 -14.12 -9.65 -2.68
CA PRO A 30 -15.42 -9.43 -2.07
C PRO A 30 -16.05 -8.12 -2.53
N ALA A 31 -17.35 -8.13 -2.82
CA ALA A 31 -18.07 -6.94 -3.23
C ALA A 31 -17.93 -5.81 -2.19
N GLY A 32 -17.57 -4.61 -2.66
CA GLY A 32 -17.44 -3.42 -1.82
C GLY A 32 -16.17 -3.33 -0.98
N LEU A 33 -15.21 -4.26 -1.13
CA LEU A 33 -13.91 -4.16 -0.47
C LEU A 33 -12.80 -3.82 -1.48
N PRO A 34 -12.01 -2.75 -1.26
CA PRO A 34 -10.85 -2.47 -2.09
C PRO A 34 -9.75 -3.52 -1.88
N PRO A 35 -8.85 -3.71 -2.86
CA PRO A 35 -7.69 -4.57 -2.68
C PRO A 35 -6.77 -4.05 -1.57
N LEU A 36 -6.15 -4.99 -0.83
CA LEU A 36 -5.09 -4.67 0.12
C LEU A 36 -3.75 -4.57 -0.61
N VAL A 37 -3.02 -3.49 -0.36
CA VAL A 37 -1.66 -3.28 -0.88
C VAL A 37 -0.67 -3.38 0.28
N LEU A 38 0.32 -4.26 0.15
CA LEU A 38 1.43 -4.35 1.10
C LEU A 38 2.40 -3.19 0.85
N ASN A 39 2.59 -2.31 1.83
CA ASN A 39 3.70 -1.36 1.83
C ASN A 39 4.99 -2.09 2.29
N MET A 40 6.05 -2.03 1.50
CA MET A 40 7.40 -2.52 1.88
C MET A 40 8.10 -1.49 2.78
N ALA A 41 7.49 -1.25 3.93
CA ALA A 41 7.78 -0.10 4.78
C ALA A 41 9.20 -0.12 5.36
N ASN A 42 9.82 1.05 5.43
CA ASN A 42 10.99 1.27 6.25
C ASN A 42 10.61 1.18 7.73
N ALA A 43 11.32 0.32 8.48
CA ALA A 43 11.00 0.07 9.89
C ALA A 43 11.21 1.28 10.80
N THR A 44 12.06 2.24 10.41
CA THR A 44 12.49 3.36 11.26
C THR A 44 11.99 4.71 10.76
N TRP A 45 12.08 4.95 9.46
CA TRP A 45 11.75 6.22 8.83
C TRP A 45 10.37 6.14 8.19
N VAL A 46 9.40 6.84 8.77
CA VAL A 46 8.02 6.87 8.29
C VAL A 46 7.97 7.35 6.83
N GLY A 47 7.48 6.51 5.91
CA GLY A 47 7.44 6.81 4.47
C GLY A 47 8.80 6.72 3.78
N GLY A 48 9.80 6.11 4.43
CA GLY A 48 11.12 5.89 3.87
C GLY A 48 11.84 7.20 3.49
N GLY A 49 12.41 7.21 2.29
CA GLY A 49 13.18 8.35 1.78
C GLY A 49 12.39 9.29 0.86
N PHE A 50 11.06 9.22 0.80
CA PHE A 50 10.30 9.85 -0.30
C PHE A 50 10.48 11.38 -0.37
N LEU A 51 10.59 12.06 0.77
CA LEU A 51 10.85 13.51 0.85
C LEU A 51 12.25 13.90 0.36
N ARG A 52 13.19 12.94 0.32
CA ARG A 52 14.57 13.11 -0.13
C ARG A 52 14.76 12.68 -1.59
N GLY A 53 13.67 12.36 -2.30
CA GLY A 53 13.73 11.88 -3.67
C GLY A 53 14.16 10.43 -3.82
N ALA A 54 14.10 9.62 -2.75
CA ALA A 54 14.35 8.19 -2.90
C ALA A 54 13.26 7.53 -3.75
N SER A 55 13.68 6.54 -4.53
CA SER A 55 12.81 5.74 -5.38
C SER A 55 12.73 4.33 -4.83
N GLY A 56 11.52 3.89 -4.56
CA GLY A 56 11.20 2.61 -3.96
C GLY A 56 9.68 2.45 -3.92
N GLN A 57 9.23 1.28 -3.49
CA GLN A 57 7.80 0.96 -3.49
C GLN A 57 7.05 1.81 -2.45
N GLU A 58 7.56 1.88 -1.22
CA GLU A 58 6.99 2.73 -0.16
C GLU A 58 6.94 4.21 -0.59
N GLU A 59 8.04 4.70 -1.15
CA GLU A 59 8.15 6.09 -1.54
C GLU A 59 7.14 6.46 -2.64
N GLU A 60 6.88 5.53 -3.56
CA GLU A 60 5.88 5.73 -4.60
C GLU A 60 4.45 5.72 -4.05
N LEU A 61 4.15 4.79 -3.12
CA LEU A 61 2.89 4.81 -2.40
C LEU A 61 2.70 6.15 -1.68
N CYS A 62 3.73 6.67 -1.02
CA CYS A 62 3.68 7.97 -0.33
C CYS A 62 3.51 9.15 -1.29
N ARG A 63 4.09 9.12 -2.49
CA ARG A 63 3.97 10.20 -3.49
C ARG A 63 2.61 10.24 -4.17
N CYS A 64 2.00 9.08 -4.39
CA CYS A 64 0.80 8.92 -5.19
C CYS A 64 -0.49 8.84 -4.38
N SER A 65 -0.40 8.78 -3.05
CA SER A 65 -1.54 8.63 -2.15
C SER A 65 -1.43 9.48 -0.88
N ASN A 66 -2.48 9.43 -0.05
CA ASN A 66 -2.47 10.03 1.29
C ASN A 66 -1.83 9.12 2.36
N LEU A 67 -1.07 8.09 1.97
CA LEU A 67 -0.45 7.15 2.90
C LEU A 67 0.48 7.84 3.91
N PHE A 68 1.30 8.80 3.47
CA PHE A 68 2.27 9.46 4.35
C PHE A 68 1.64 10.17 5.57
N PRO A 69 0.65 11.08 5.41
CA PRO A 69 0.01 11.70 6.58
C PRO A 69 -0.66 10.68 7.50
N LEU A 70 -1.27 9.61 6.97
CA LEU A 70 -1.85 8.54 7.78
C LEU A 70 -0.79 7.76 8.58
N LEU A 71 0.36 7.47 7.97
CA LEU A 71 1.48 6.85 8.67
C LEU A 71 2.07 7.76 9.75
N MET A 72 2.08 9.08 9.53
CA MET A 72 2.51 10.05 10.54
C MET A 72 1.56 10.10 11.74
N GLU A 73 0.26 9.95 11.53
CA GLU A 73 -0.72 9.79 12.62
C GLU A 73 -0.49 8.49 13.39
N ALA A 74 -0.30 7.37 12.69
CA ALA A 74 0.03 6.09 13.30
C ALA A 74 1.34 6.16 14.12
N ALA A 75 2.36 6.84 13.61
CA ALA A 75 3.62 7.07 14.32
C ALA A 75 3.41 7.88 15.60
N ARG A 76 2.61 8.95 15.56
CA ARG A 76 2.26 9.74 16.76
C ARG A 76 1.51 8.92 17.81
N ALA A 77 0.72 7.93 17.37
CA ALA A 77 0.04 6.98 18.23
C ALA A 77 0.94 5.85 18.77
N GLY A 78 2.25 5.88 18.49
CA GLY A 78 3.21 4.87 18.95
C GLY A 78 3.36 3.66 18.01
N GLY A 79 2.88 3.75 16.77
CA GLY A 79 3.02 2.68 15.77
C GLY A 79 4.42 2.58 15.14
N PHE A 80 5.33 3.50 15.46
CA PHE A 80 6.72 3.50 14.97
C PHE A 80 7.73 3.65 16.11
N PRO A 81 8.95 3.07 15.99
CA PRO A 81 9.42 2.19 14.90
C PRO A 81 8.58 0.92 14.75
N LEU A 82 8.51 0.37 13.54
CA LEU A 82 7.74 -0.86 13.31
C LEU A 82 8.40 -2.01 14.10
N PRO A 83 7.62 -2.77 14.90
CA PRO A 83 8.15 -3.95 15.58
C PRO A 83 8.47 -5.06 14.56
N GLU A 84 9.44 -5.91 14.87
CA GLU A 84 9.85 -7.05 14.03
C GLU A 84 8.66 -7.93 13.63
N LEU A 85 7.75 -8.16 14.59
CA LEU A 85 6.49 -8.88 14.39
C LEU A 85 5.33 -7.92 14.63
N GLY A 86 5.04 -7.07 13.65
CA GLY A 86 3.81 -6.30 13.64
C GLY A 86 3.53 -5.68 12.28
N SER A 87 2.36 -5.07 12.18
CA SER A 87 1.90 -4.40 10.97
C SER A 87 1.02 -3.22 11.34
N ILE A 88 0.97 -2.24 10.43
CA ILE A 88 0.02 -1.15 10.47
C ILE A 88 -0.94 -1.37 9.31
N VAL A 89 -2.25 -1.37 9.59
CA VAL A 89 -3.29 -1.43 8.57
C VAL A 89 -3.99 -0.08 8.53
N LEU A 90 -3.92 0.58 7.38
CA LEU A 90 -4.58 1.85 7.14
C LEU A 90 -5.72 1.63 6.14
N PRO A 91 -6.99 1.74 6.57
CA PRO A 91 -8.13 1.63 5.67
C PRO A 91 -8.27 2.89 4.81
N GLU A 92 -8.94 2.76 3.67
CA GLU A 92 -9.40 3.90 2.84
C GLU A 92 -8.30 4.87 2.40
N VAL A 93 -7.09 4.35 2.13
CA VAL A 93 -6.01 5.13 1.52
C VAL A 93 -6.44 5.61 0.14
N ALA A 94 -6.48 6.92 -0.04
CA ALA A 94 -6.87 7.57 -1.29
C ALA A 94 -5.65 7.75 -2.19
N VAL A 95 -5.73 7.18 -3.39
CA VAL A 95 -4.71 7.31 -4.45
C VAL A 95 -5.15 8.41 -5.41
N PHE A 96 -4.30 9.41 -5.63
CA PHE A 96 -4.62 10.61 -6.41
C PHE A 96 -3.60 10.93 -7.52
N ARG A 97 -2.55 10.11 -7.68
CA ARG A 97 -1.63 10.21 -8.84
C ARG A 97 -1.35 8.84 -9.41
N GLU A 98 -1.05 8.83 -10.70
CA GLU A 98 -0.43 7.69 -11.37
C GLU A 98 1.09 7.85 -11.32
N ARG A 99 1.80 6.72 -11.24
CA ARG A 99 3.26 6.71 -11.44
C ARG A 99 3.55 7.26 -12.83
N ARG A 100 4.49 8.19 -12.93
CA ARG A 100 5.05 8.59 -14.22
C ARG A 100 6.11 7.58 -14.64
N GLU A 101 6.02 7.07 -15.85
CA GLU A 101 7.12 6.34 -16.48
C GLU A 101 8.29 7.33 -16.67
N GLU A 102 9.46 7.01 -16.12
CA GLU A 102 10.73 7.66 -16.46
C GLU A 102 11.35 7.02 -17.70
#